data_AF-A0A557STZ1-F1
#
_entry.id   AF-A0A557STZ1-F1
#
_cell.length_a   1.000
_cell.length_b   1.000
_cell.length_c   1.000
_cell.angle_alpha   90.00
_cell.angle_beta   90.00
_cell.angle_gamma   90.00
#
_symmetry.space_group_name_H-M   'P 1'
#
loop_
_entity.id
_entity.type
_entity.pdbx_description
1 polymer ?
#
loop_
_entity_poly.entity_id
_entity_poly.type
_entity_poly.pdbx_seq_one_letter_code
_entity_poly.pdbx_strand_id
1 'polypeptide(L)'
;MIDRLDLIRELDQILQIFDNKKTSLLNIQKRAQNDARVTFYKHSLNTLDSTIHFLIFTHKHLGNTTWWKETYIDYNLSNRSFAKKPEDNYPREFDYIDQHIGNSYYIFIFSSFEHSFRLISKEYDPTSFEQNKNSFESLFKNIIKGIIPTENKNNFIEIATTIRNSIHNNGAYISRNSKDRPIIDWDGKLYRFNHQKPIETDLWKLNLDFTRELLHIFDKIIEHQSIASKRYIYDSTE
;
A
#
# COMPACT_ATOMS: atom_id res chain seq x y z
N MET A 1 -14.34 5.84 -10.37
CA MET A 1 -14.76 4.72 -9.51
C MET A 1 -14.68 3.45 -10.32
N ILE A 2 -13.76 2.57 -9.95
CA ILE A 2 -13.56 1.26 -10.58
C ILE A 2 -14.74 0.35 -10.22
N ASP A 3 -15.19 -0.48 -11.16
CA ASP A 3 -16.19 -1.51 -10.86
C ASP A 3 -15.64 -2.50 -9.81
N ARG A 4 -16.49 -2.94 -8.88
CA ARG A 4 -16.02 -3.74 -7.74
C ARG A 4 -15.51 -5.12 -8.17
N LEU A 5 -16.15 -5.74 -9.15
CA LEU A 5 -15.72 -7.05 -9.66
C LEU A 5 -14.40 -6.91 -10.43
N ASP A 6 -14.25 -5.83 -11.19
CA ASP A 6 -12.99 -5.54 -11.87
C ASP A 6 -11.85 -5.26 -10.89
N LEU A 7 -12.10 -4.48 -9.83
CA LEU A 7 -11.13 -4.27 -8.75
C LEU A 7 -10.69 -5.60 -8.10
N ILE A 8 -11.64 -6.49 -7.78
CA ILE A 8 -11.34 -7.80 -7.20
C ILE A 8 -10.49 -8.65 -8.16
N ARG A 9 -10.83 -8.66 -9.45
CA ARG A 9 -10.04 -9.37 -10.48
C ARG A 9 -8.64 -8.79 -10.63
N GLU A 10 -8.49 -7.48 -10.60
CA GLU A 10 -7.17 -6.83 -10.67
C GLU A 10 -6.31 -7.16 -9.43
N LEU A 11 -6.90 -7.18 -8.24
CA LEU A 11 -6.20 -7.58 -7.02
C LEU A 11 -5.80 -9.06 -7.05
N ASP A 12 -6.66 -9.94 -7.54
CA ASP A 12 -6.34 -11.37 -7.70
C ASP A 12 -5.19 -11.57 -8.70
N GLN A 13 -5.17 -10.84 -9.82
CA GLN A 13 -4.03 -10.86 -10.74
C GLN A 13 -2.72 -10.43 -10.06
N ILE A 14 -2.76 -9.37 -9.24
CA ILE A 14 -1.60 -8.93 -8.46
C ILE A 14 -1.19 -10.03 -7.45
N LEU A 15 -2.15 -10.65 -6.76
CA LEU A 15 -1.91 -11.78 -5.84
C LEU A 15 -1.16 -12.92 -6.55
N GLN A 16 -1.63 -13.33 -7.73
CA GLN A 16 -0.95 -14.36 -8.51
C GLN A 16 0.48 -13.97 -8.91
N ILE A 17 0.72 -12.70 -9.26
CA ILE A 17 2.08 -12.22 -9.56
C ILE A 17 2.98 -12.32 -8.33
N PHE A 18 2.49 -11.87 -7.17
CA PHE A 18 3.22 -11.94 -5.91
C PHE A 18 3.52 -13.39 -5.51
N ASP A 19 2.55 -14.29 -5.66
CA ASP A 19 2.73 -15.71 -5.32
C ASP A 19 3.77 -16.38 -6.23
N ASN A 20 3.72 -16.10 -7.52
CA ASN A 20 4.70 -16.59 -8.48
C ASN A 20 6.12 -16.08 -8.17
N LYS A 21 6.26 -14.81 -7.79
CA LYS A 21 7.56 -14.22 -7.41
C LYS A 21 8.11 -14.85 -6.13
N LYS A 22 7.29 -14.99 -5.09
CA LYS A 22 7.62 -15.71 -3.85
C LYS A 22 8.07 -17.14 -4.16
N THR A 23 7.27 -17.88 -4.92
CA THR A 23 7.53 -19.27 -5.30
C THR A 23 8.82 -19.40 -6.09
N SER A 24 9.10 -18.49 -7.02
CA SER A 24 10.36 -18.47 -7.77
C SER A 24 11.58 -18.26 -6.85
N LEU A 25 11.52 -17.29 -5.93
CA LEU A 25 12.62 -17.03 -5.00
C LEU A 25 12.89 -18.23 -4.07
N LEU A 26 11.85 -18.85 -3.55
CA LEU A 26 11.98 -19.98 -2.63
C LEU A 26 12.38 -21.28 -3.33
N ASN A 27 11.69 -21.62 -4.43
CA ASN A 27 11.79 -22.95 -5.04
C ASN A 27 12.83 -23.02 -6.15
N ILE A 28 13.03 -21.94 -6.91
CA ILE A 28 13.99 -21.88 -8.01
C ILE A 28 15.31 -21.32 -7.51
N GLN A 29 15.29 -20.14 -6.87
CA GLN A 29 16.51 -19.51 -6.37
C GLN A 29 16.97 -20.03 -5.00
N LYS A 30 16.20 -20.95 -4.39
CA LYS A 30 16.53 -21.59 -3.10
C LYS A 30 16.83 -20.59 -1.98
N ARG A 31 16.13 -19.45 -1.96
CA ARG A 31 16.21 -18.48 -0.86
C ARG A 31 15.51 -19.04 0.39
N ALA A 32 15.95 -18.59 1.56
CA ALA A 32 15.32 -18.93 2.82
C ALA A 32 13.96 -18.21 2.98
N GLN A 33 13.08 -18.78 3.80
CA GLN A 33 11.75 -18.22 4.09
C GLN A 33 11.80 -16.85 4.76
N ASN A 34 12.84 -16.62 5.55
CA ASN A 34 13.11 -15.41 6.30
C ASN A 34 14.21 -14.56 5.64
N ASP A 35 14.29 -14.61 4.31
CA ASP A 35 15.12 -13.70 3.53
C ASP A 35 14.32 -12.45 3.17
N ALA A 36 14.86 -11.26 3.43
CA ALA A 36 14.18 -9.98 3.19
C ALA A 36 13.74 -9.78 1.74
N ARG A 37 14.39 -10.44 0.77
CA ARG A 37 13.98 -10.41 -0.65
C ARG A 37 12.69 -11.18 -0.89
N VAL A 38 12.30 -12.07 0.02
CA VAL A 38 11.06 -12.86 -0.02
C VAL A 38 9.96 -12.19 0.81
N THR A 39 10.31 -11.54 1.92
CA THR A 39 9.38 -10.95 2.89
C THR A 39 8.33 -10.06 2.23
N PHE A 40 8.73 -9.12 1.37
CA PHE A 40 7.78 -8.20 0.73
C PHE A 40 6.64 -8.95 0.03
N TYR A 41 6.97 -10.03 -0.69
CA TYR A 41 5.97 -10.82 -1.38
C TYR A 41 5.07 -11.58 -0.40
N LYS A 42 5.66 -12.21 0.63
CA LYS A 42 4.93 -12.96 1.65
C LYS A 42 3.93 -12.10 2.41
N HIS A 43 4.37 -10.99 2.98
CA HIS A 43 3.49 -10.10 3.74
C HIS A 43 2.44 -9.42 2.86
N SER A 44 2.78 -9.12 1.60
CA SER A 44 1.81 -8.56 0.66
C SER A 44 0.73 -9.57 0.26
N LEU A 45 1.03 -10.87 0.18
CA LEU A 45 0.01 -11.90 -0.05
C LEU A 45 -1.04 -11.93 1.05
N ASN A 46 -0.64 -11.84 2.32
CA ASN A 46 -1.59 -11.77 3.44
C ASN A 46 -2.50 -10.54 3.33
N THR A 47 -1.95 -9.41 2.87
CA THR A 47 -2.69 -8.17 2.67
C THR A 47 -3.65 -8.27 1.49
N LEU A 48 -3.19 -8.80 0.35
CA LEU A 48 -3.99 -8.97 -0.86
C LEU A 48 -5.15 -9.93 -0.63
N ASP A 49 -4.87 -11.10 -0.07
CA ASP A 49 -5.86 -12.14 0.18
C ASP A 49 -6.96 -11.66 1.14
N SER A 50 -6.59 -11.08 2.28
CA SER A 50 -7.56 -10.51 3.23
C SER A 50 -8.37 -9.37 2.60
N THR A 51 -7.73 -8.49 1.82
CA THR A 51 -8.43 -7.40 1.13
C THR A 51 -9.45 -7.93 0.12
N ILE A 52 -9.09 -8.92 -0.69
CA ILE A 52 -10.02 -9.56 -1.63
C ILE A 52 -11.22 -10.13 -0.89
N HIS A 53 -11.00 -10.87 0.21
CA HIS A 53 -12.08 -11.42 1.03
C HIS A 53 -12.99 -10.32 1.59
N PHE A 54 -12.43 -9.24 2.13
CA PHE A 54 -13.21 -8.11 2.63
C PHE A 54 -14.01 -7.44 1.50
N LEU A 55 -13.42 -7.24 0.32
CA LEU A 55 -14.13 -6.65 -0.81
C LEU A 55 -15.28 -7.53 -1.33
N ILE A 56 -15.09 -8.85 -1.36
CA ILE A 56 -16.17 -9.80 -1.69
C ILE A 56 -17.29 -9.70 -0.65
N PHE A 57 -16.92 -9.68 0.63
CA PHE A 57 -17.88 -9.56 1.72
C PHE A 57 -18.67 -8.25 1.65
N THR A 58 -18.00 -7.11 1.50
CA THR A 58 -18.68 -5.82 1.41
C THR A 58 -19.56 -5.71 0.18
N HIS A 59 -19.10 -6.23 -0.97
CA HIS A 59 -19.88 -6.25 -2.19
C HIS A 59 -21.16 -7.09 -2.07
N LYS A 60 -21.06 -8.29 -1.47
CA LYS A 60 -22.19 -9.21 -1.36
C LYS A 60 -23.19 -8.85 -0.25
N HIS A 61 -22.69 -8.35 0.88
CA HIS A 61 -23.51 -8.16 2.08
C HIS A 61 -23.75 -6.69 2.40
N LEU A 62 -22.69 -5.88 2.48
CA LEU A 62 -22.82 -4.49 2.91
C LEU A 62 -23.46 -3.57 1.86
N GLY A 63 -23.48 -3.98 0.60
CA GLY A 63 -24.27 -3.33 -0.45
C GLY A 63 -25.78 -3.61 -0.36
N ASN A 64 -26.22 -4.53 0.50
CA ASN A 64 -27.62 -4.94 0.62
C ASN A 64 -28.29 -4.28 1.82
N THR A 65 -29.23 -3.36 1.55
CA THR A 65 -30.06 -2.70 2.57
C THR A 65 -30.79 -3.69 3.50
N THR A 66 -31.20 -4.85 2.99
CA THR A 66 -31.90 -5.88 3.78
C THR A 66 -30.99 -6.45 4.85
N TRP A 67 -29.74 -6.78 4.49
CA TRP A 67 -28.74 -7.29 5.43
C TRP A 67 -28.51 -6.32 6.59
N TRP A 68 -28.44 -5.02 6.28
CA TRP A 68 -28.29 -4.01 7.33
C TRP A 68 -29.50 -3.90 8.25
N LYS A 69 -30.72 -3.97 7.71
CA LYS A 69 -31.95 -3.95 8.51
C LYS A 69 -32.01 -5.13 9.47
N GLU A 70 -31.76 -6.33 8.97
CA GLU A 70 -31.73 -7.56 9.77
C GLU A 70 -30.66 -7.48 10.86
N THR A 71 -29.43 -7.09 10.49
CA THR A 71 -28.32 -6.96 11.44
C THR A 71 -28.61 -5.94 12.55
N TYR A 72 -29.21 -4.79 12.22
CA TYR A 72 -29.56 -3.79 13.24
C TYR A 72 -30.60 -4.31 14.23
N ILE A 73 -31.56 -5.11 13.78
CA ILE A 73 -32.56 -5.75 14.63
C ILE A 73 -31.91 -6.82 15.51
N ASP A 74 -31.14 -7.73 14.91
CA ASP A 74 -30.53 -8.88 15.58
C ASP A 74 -29.57 -8.45 16.70
N TYR A 75 -28.80 -7.39 16.46
CA TYR A 75 -27.83 -6.86 17.42
C TYR A 75 -28.35 -5.67 18.23
N ASN A 76 -29.64 -5.30 18.07
CA ASN A 76 -30.26 -4.16 18.75
C ASN A 76 -29.43 -2.86 18.63
N LEU A 77 -28.99 -2.53 17.41
CA LEU A 77 -28.13 -1.40 17.14
C LEU A 77 -28.94 -0.09 17.07
N SER A 78 -28.40 0.97 17.66
CA SER A 78 -28.99 2.32 17.55
C SER A 78 -28.65 2.98 16.22
N ASN A 79 -29.50 3.92 15.77
CA ASN A 79 -29.17 4.81 14.66
C ASN A 79 -27.86 5.57 14.92
N ARG A 80 -27.06 5.79 13.86
CA ARG A 80 -25.86 6.60 13.95
C ARG A 80 -26.24 8.08 14.01
N SER A 81 -25.36 8.88 14.60
CA SER A 81 -25.58 10.34 14.78
C SER A 81 -25.74 11.11 13.47
N PHE A 82 -25.23 10.58 12.36
CA PHE A 82 -25.33 11.19 11.04
C PHE A 82 -26.60 10.80 10.26
N ALA A 83 -27.38 9.84 10.77
CA ALA A 83 -28.56 9.32 10.10
C ALA A 83 -29.84 9.90 10.70
N LYS A 84 -30.78 10.31 9.85
CA LYS A 84 -32.11 10.76 10.29
C LYS A 84 -33.07 9.58 10.43
N LYS A 85 -32.85 8.54 9.62
CA LYS A 85 -33.58 7.26 9.62
C LYS A 85 -32.59 6.09 9.52
N PRO A 86 -32.96 4.88 9.96
CA PRO A 86 -32.07 3.71 9.87
C PRO A 86 -31.47 3.48 8.49
N GLU A 87 -32.24 3.73 7.42
CA GLU A 87 -31.82 3.55 6.03
C GLU A 87 -30.73 4.54 5.59
N ASP A 88 -30.62 5.70 6.24
CA ASP A 88 -29.59 6.69 5.95
C ASP A 88 -28.21 6.25 6.45
N ASN A 89 -28.14 5.24 7.34
CA ASN A 89 -26.88 4.72 7.85
C ASN A 89 -26.07 4.06 6.71
N TYR A 90 -26.73 3.29 5.86
CA TYR A 90 -26.08 2.23 5.09
C TYR A 90 -25.09 2.74 4.03
N PRO A 91 -25.41 3.75 3.20
CA PRO A 91 -24.46 4.24 2.20
C PRO A 91 -23.20 4.81 2.85
N ARG A 92 -23.35 5.56 3.95
CA ARG A 92 -22.21 6.16 4.66
C ARG A 92 -21.37 5.12 5.37
N GLU A 93 -21.99 4.14 6.02
CA GLU A 93 -21.25 3.05 6.66
C GLU A 93 -20.50 2.21 5.62
N PHE A 94 -21.10 1.94 4.45
CA PHE A 94 -20.42 1.30 3.33
C PHE A 94 -19.21 2.12 2.86
N ASP A 95 -19.36 3.43 2.64
CA ASP A 95 -18.27 4.30 2.21
C ASP A 95 -17.13 4.35 3.24
N TYR A 96 -17.44 4.42 4.53
CA TYR A 96 -16.44 4.38 5.60
C TYR A 96 -15.69 3.06 5.65
N ILE A 97 -16.40 1.94 5.53
CA ILE A 97 -15.79 0.61 5.53
C ILE A 97 -14.90 0.46 4.29
N ASP A 98 -15.37 0.88 3.10
CA ASP A 98 -14.59 0.80 1.87
C ASP A 98 -13.31 1.65 1.94
N GLN A 99 -13.43 2.88 2.47
CA GLN A 99 -12.28 3.74 2.72
C GLN A 99 -11.30 3.11 3.72
N HIS A 100 -11.80 2.47 4.77
CA HIS A 100 -10.97 1.80 5.77
C HIS A 100 -10.21 0.61 5.18
N ILE A 101 -10.87 -0.21 4.35
CA ILE A 101 -10.23 -1.32 3.64
C ILE A 101 -9.15 -0.77 2.70
N GLY A 102 -9.47 0.24 1.89
CA GLY A 102 -8.53 0.85 0.96
C GLY A 102 -7.31 1.47 1.65
N ASN A 103 -7.50 2.18 2.77
CA ASN A 103 -6.39 2.74 3.55
C ASN A 103 -5.54 1.66 4.22
N SER A 104 -6.18 0.62 4.76
CA SER A 104 -5.48 -0.51 5.39
C SER A 104 -4.63 -1.25 4.37
N TYR A 105 -5.20 -1.57 3.20
CA TYR A 105 -4.48 -2.15 2.08
C TYR A 105 -3.21 -1.35 1.76
N TYR A 106 -3.36 -0.03 1.58
CA TYR A 106 -2.25 0.85 1.25
C TYR A 106 -1.14 0.79 2.31
N ILE A 107 -1.51 0.95 3.59
CA ILE A 107 -0.57 0.96 4.71
C ILE A 107 0.21 -0.35 4.77
N PHE A 108 -0.47 -1.49 4.69
CA PHE A 108 0.17 -2.80 4.85
C PHE A 108 1.06 -3.18 3.66
N ILE A 109 0.64 -2.88 2.42
CA ILE A 109 1.50 -3.06 1.24
C ILE A 109 2.75 -2.18 1.34
N PHE A 110 2.57 -0.88 1.62
CA PHE A 110 3.69 0.05 1.73
C PHE A 110 4.64 -0.31 2.88
N SER A 111 4.10 -0.73 4.02
CA SER A 111 4.89 -1.13 5.19
C SER A 111 5.67 -2.41 4.94
N SER A 112 5.08 -3.39 4.24
CA SER A 112 5.77 -4.62 3.80
C SER A 112 6.94 -4.30 2.87
N PHE A 113 6.74 -3.37 1.93
CA PHE A 113 7.78 -2.87 1.04
C PHE A 113 8.88 -2.14 1.83
N GLU A 114 8.51 -1.14 2.63
CA GLU A 114 9.44 -0.32 3.42
C GLU A 114 10.30 -1.18 4.35
N HIS A 115 9.71 -2.14 5.04
CA HIS A 115 10.43 -3.07 5.93
C HIS A 115 11.50 -3.85 5.17
N SER A 116 11.11 -4.56 4.11
CA SER A 116 12.01 -5.36 3.28
C SER A 116 13.11 -4.50 2.65
N PHE A 117 12.73 -3.31 2.18
CA PHE A 117 13.64 -2.32 1.60
C PHE A 117 14.70 -1.86 2.60
N ARG A 118 14.32 -1.59 3.85
CA ARG A 118 15.24 -1.16 4.91
C ARG A 118 16.27 -2.24 5.24
N LEU A 119 15.86 -3.51 5.31
CA LEU A 119 16.76 -4.63 5.52
C LEU A 119 17.77 -4.76 4.37
N ILE A 120 17.28 -4.67 3.12
CA ILE A 120 18.14 -4.68 1.93
C ILE A 120 19.10 -3.49 1.94
N SER A 121 18.63 -2.29 2.29
CA SER A 121 19.45 -1.08 2.38
C SER A 121 20.59 -1.22 3.35
N LYS A 122 20.32 -1.79 4.52
CA LYS A 122 21.32 -2.03 5.56
C LYS A 122 22.43 -2.96 5.06
N GLU A 123 22.09 -3.98 4.28
CA GLU A 123 23.07 -4.92 3.72
C GLU A 123 23.78 -4.41 2.45
N TYR A 124 23.13 -3.54 1.68
CA TYR A 124 23.69 -2.98 0.45
C TYR A 124 24.71 -1.88 0.72
N ASP A 125 24.36 -0.91 1.57
CA ASP A 125 25.23 0.19 1.98
C ASP A 125 24.97 0.55 3.45
N PRO A 126 25.65 -0.14 4.40
CA PRO A 126 25.46 0.08 5.83
C PRO A 126 25.73 1.52 6.27
N THR A 127 26.71 2.18 5.65
CA THR A 127 27.10 3.55 6.00
C THR A 127 26.01 4.54 5.63
N SER A 128 25.53 4.47 4.38
CA SER A 128 24.41 5.29 3.92
C SER A 128 23.12 4.98 4.68
N PHE A 129 22.89 3.71 5.02
CA PHE A 129 21.75 3.30 5.83
C PHE A 129 21.76 3.98 7.21
N GLU A 130 22.87 3.90 7.96
CA GLU A 130 22.93 4.49 9.30
C GLU A 130 22.73 6.01 9.30
N GLN A 131 23.22 6.70 8.27
CA GLN A 131 23.02 8.14 8.09
C GLN A 131 21.55 8.50 7.81
N ASN A 132 20.79 7.59 7.19
CA ASN A 132 19.45 7.87 6.65
C ASN A 132 18.34 7.02 7.29
N LYS A 133 18.62 6.22 8.32
CA LYS A 133 17.69 5.22 8.89
C LYS A 133 16.34 5.77 9.35
N ASN A 134 16.23 7.06 9.62
CA ASN A 134 14.98 7.70 10.05
C ASN A 134 14.14 8.26 8.88
N SER A 135 14.67 8.27 7.65
CA SER A 135 14.01 8.83 6.47
C SER A 135 13.92 7.78 5.37
N PHE A 136 12.72 7.20 5.20
CA PHE A 136 12.50 6.21 4.14
C PHE A 136 12.77 6.79 2.76
N GLU A 137 12.34 8.02 2.51
CA GLU A 137 12.57 8.72 1.24
C GLU A 137 14.07 8.84 0.92
N SER A 138 14.89 9.17 1.94
CA SER A 138 16.35 9.27 1.76
C SER A 138 16.99 7.92 1.49
N LEU A 139 16.61 6.88 2.24
CA LEU A 139 17.06 5.50 1.97
C LEU A 139 16.68 5.07 0.55
N PHE A 140 15.45 5.37 0.16
CA PHE A 140 14.91 5.06 -1.14
C PHE A 140 15.77 5.66 -2.25
N LYS A 141 15.93 6.98 -2.23
CA LYS A 141 16.72 7.74 -3.20
C LYS A 141 18.16 7.22 -3.29
N ASN A 142 18.76 6.83 -2.17
CA ASN A 142 20.14 6.35 -2.14
C ASN A 142 20.31 4.97 -2.79
N ILE A 143 19.42 4.01 -2.51
CA ILE A 143 19.50 2.69 -3.16
C ILE A 143 19.19 2.77 -4.64
N ILE A 144 18.12 3.48 -5.03
CA ILE A 144 17.70 3.45 -6.43
C ILE A 144 18.68 4.19 -7.34
N LYS A 145 19.51 5.08 -6.77
CA LYS A 145 20.60 5.77 -7.45
C LYS A 145 21.61 4.75 -7.97
N GLY A 146 21.55 4.47 -9.27
CA GLY A 146 22.40 3.51 -9.95
C GLY A 146 21.74 2.16 -10.25
N ILE A 147 20.53 1.91 -9.72
CA ILE A 147 19.74 0.70 -10.05
C ILE A 147 18.62 1.03 -11.05
N ILE A 148 17.94 2.16 -10.86
CA ILE A 148 16.74 2.53 -11.63
C ILE A 148 16.85 4.00 -12.07
N PRO A 149 16.41 4.37 -13.30
CA PRO A 149 16.26 5.77 -13.69
C PRO A 149 15.41 6.56 -12.68
N THR A 150 15.93 7.67 -12.17
CA THR A 150 15.40 8.32 -10.96
C THR A 150 14.30 9.35 -11.20
N GLU A 151 14.17 9.87 -12.42
CA GLU A 151 13.34 11.05 -12.74
C GLU A 151 11.88 10.88 -12.30
N ASN A 152 11.27 9.73 -12.60
CA ASN A 152 9.88 9.45 -12.18
C ASN A 152 9.77 8.75 -10.81
N LYS A 153 10.82 8.07 -10.35
CA LYS A 153 10.79 7.29 -9.10
C LYS A 153 10.89 8.17 -7.86
N ASN A 154 11.54 9.33 -7.98
CA ASN A 154 11.57 10.34 -6.92
C ASN A 154 10.18 10.92 -6.66
N ASN A 155 9.45 11.24 -7.73
CA ASN A 155 8.08 11.75 -7.61
C ASN A 155 7.16 10.68 -7.02
N PHE A 156 7.26 9.44 -7.49
CA PHE A 156 6.52 8.32 -6.93
C PHE A 156 6.68 8.18 -5.40
N ILE A 157 7.93 8.07 -4.92
CA ILE A 157 8.17 7.85 -3.49
C ILE A 157 7.74 9.05 -2.66
N GLU A 158 7.88 10.25 -3.20
CA GLU A 158 7.44 11.49 -2.58
C GLU A 158 5.91 11.51 -2.41
N ILE A 159 5.16 11.09 -3.43
CA ILE A 159 3.70 10.97 -3.37
C ILE A 159 3.32 9.85 -2.37
N ALA A 160 3.96 8.70 -2.42
CA ALA A 160 3.66 7.56 -1.55
C ALA A 160 3.89 7.82 -0.08
N THR A 161 5.03 8.41 0.27
CA THR A 161 5.31 8.84 1.64
C THR A 161 4.33 9.92 2.11
N THR A 162 3.93 10.84 1.22
CA THR A 162 2.94 11.88 1.54
C THR A 162 1.56 11.29 1.84
N ILE A 163 1.07 10.36 1.02
CA ILE A 163 -0.20 9.66 1.24
C ILE A 163 -0.15 8.89 2.57
N ARG A 164 0.91 8.10 2.79
CA ARG A 164 1.10 7.33 4.03
C ARG A 164 1.02 8.21 5.26
N ASN A 165 1.73 9.34 5.25
CA ASN A 165 1.70 10.30 6.36
C ASN A 165 0.33 10.97 6.52
N SER A 166 -0.40 11.19 5.42
CA SER A 166 -1.73 11.81 5.45
C SER A 166 -2.79 10.88 6.01
N ILE A 167 -2.68 9.55 5.82
CA ILE A 167 -3.61 8.59 6.44
C ILE A 167 -3.56 8.69 7.97
N HIS A 168 -2.38 8.91 8.56
CA HIS A 168 -2.26 9.17 10.01
C HIS A 168 -2.91 10.48 10.47
N ASN A 169 -3.21 11.39 9.53
CA ASN A 169 -3.88 12.66 9.77
C ASN A 169 -5.32 12.65 9.20
N ASN A 170 -6.02 11.51 9.28
CA ASN A 170 -7.38 11.33 8.75
C ASN A 170 -7.52 11.66 7.25
N GLY A 171 -6.48 11.39 6.46
CA GLY A 171 -6.43 11.66 5.03
C GLY A 171 -6.08 13.10 4.66
N ALA A 172 -5.84 13.99 5.63
CA ALA A 172 -5.45 15.36 5.37
C ALA A 172 -3.93 15.51 5.21
N TYR A 173 -3.51 16.33 4.24
CA TYR A 173 -2.10 16.68 4.10
C TYR A 173 -1.70 17.75 5.12
N ILE A 174 -0.76 17.44 6.00
CA ILE A 174 -0.23 18.36 7.02
C ILE A 174 1.24 18.68 6.69
N SER A 175 1.48 19.87 6.14
CA SER A 175 2.83 20.36 5.88
C SER A 175 3.49 20.96 7.12
N ARG A 176 4.80 20.76 7.26
CA ARG A 176 5.60 21.26 8.40
C ARG A 176 5.72 22.79 8.43
N ASN A 177 5.61 23.43 7.29
CA ASN A 177 5.80 24.88 7.10
C ASN A 177 4.49 25.63 6.82
N SER A 178 3.34 24.96 7.01
CA SER A 178 2.01 25.51 6.74
C SER A 178 1.82 26.00 5.29
N LYS A 179 2.51 25.39 4.32
CA LYS A 179 2.38 25.70 2.89
C LYS A 179 1.84 24.51 2.11
N ASP A 180 1.18 24.80 1.00
CA ASP A 180 0.83 23.82 -0.01
C ASP A 180 2.11 23.26 -0.65
N ARG A 181 2.01 22.02 -1.14
CA ARG A 181 3.09 21.41 -1.89
C ARG A 181 3.00 21.83 -3.36
N PRO A 182 4.14 21.97 -4.07
CA PRO A 182 4.12 22.01 -5.53
C PRO A 182 3.37 20.80 -6.10
N ILE A 183 2.75 20.99 -7.27
CA ILE A 183 2.11 19.90 -8.00
C ILE A 183 3.20 18.89 -8.38
N ILE A 184 2.96 17.62 -8.08
CA ILE A 184 3.88 16.54 -8.42
C ILE A 184 3.27 15.76 -9.59
N ASP A 185 4.02 15.62 -10.69
CA ASP A 185 3.64 14.77 -11.80
C ASP A 185 4.25 13.37 -11.61
N TRP A 186 3.41 12.35 -11.65
CA TRP A 186 3.86 10.97 -11.75
C TRP A 186 3.02 10.21 -12.77
N ASP A 187 3.69 9.72 -13.82
CA ASP A 187 3.07 8.95 -14.90
C ASP A 187 1.91 9.71 -15.60
N GLY A 188 2.12 11.01 -15.83
CA GLY A 188 1.13 11.90 -16.46
C GLY A 188 -0.06 12.25 -15.56
N LYS A 189 -0.03 11.85 -14.28
CA LYS A 189 -1.04 12.20 -13.28
C LYS A 189 -0.50 13.28 -12.36
N LEU A 190 -1.30 14.33 -12.19
CA LEU A 190 -0.97 15.47 -11.34
C LEU A 190 -1.53 15.27 -9.93
N TYR A 191 -0.64 15.25 -8.94
CA TYR A 191 -0.97 15.13 -7.53
C TYR A 191 -0.88 16.49 -6.84
N ARG A 192 -1.93 16.84 -6.10
CA ARG A 192 -2.04 18.11 -5.37
C ARG A 192 -2.15 17.83 -3.87
N PHE A 193 -1.33 18.52 -3.09
CA PHE A 193 -1.31 18.39 -1.64
C PHE A 193 -1.44 19.78 -1.01
N ASN A 194 -2.68 20.13 -0.66
CA ASN A 194 -3.00 21.42 -0.07
C ASN A 194 -3.02 21.29 1.46
N HIS A 195 -2.40 22.24 2.17
CA HIS A 195 -2.26 22.18 3.63
C HIS A 195 -3.63 22.13 4.32
N GLN A 196 -3.80 21.21 5.27
CA GLN A 196 -5.06 20.94 5.99
C GLN A 196 -6.24 20.56 5.09
N LYS A 197 -5.98 20.07 3.89
CA LYS A 197 -7.03 19.54 2.99
C LYS A 197 -6.91 18.03 2.84
N PRO A 198 -8.05 17.32 2.71
CA PRO A 198 -8.07 15.94 2.27
C PRO A 198 -7.34 15.78 0.93
N ILE A 199 -6.65 14.65 0.75
CA ILE A 199 -6.11 14.29 -0.57
C ILE A 199 -7.26 13.79 -1.43
N GLU A 200 -7.54 14.50 -2.52
CA GLU A 200 -8.57 14.14 -3.50
C GLU A 200 -7.98 13.17 -4.54
N THR A 201 -8.30 11.87 -4.41
CA THR A 201 -7.86 10.83 -5.35
C THR A 201 -8.83 9.65 -5.37
N ASP A 202 -8.88 8.92 -6.49
CA ASP A 202 -9.54 7.61 -6.55
C ASP A 202 -8.63 6.60 -5.83
N LEU A 203 -8.93 6.35 -4.54
CA LEU A 203 -8.09 5.57 -3.64
C LEU A 203 -7.78 4.18 -4.18
N TRP A 204 -8.76 3.50 -4.78
CA TRP A 204 -8.55 2.14 -5.30
C TRP A 204 -7.67 2.14 -6.54
N LYS A 205 -7.88 3.08 -7.47
CA LYS A 205 -7.00 3.22 -8.63
C LYS A 205 -5.56 3.52 -8.21
N LEU A 206 -5.40 4.44 -7.26
CA LEU A 206 -4.11 4.79 -6.68
C LEU A 206 -3.42 3.57 -6.05
N ASN A 207 -4.14 2.80 -5.25
CA ASN A 207 -3.65 1.61 -4.58
C ASN A 207 -3.12 0.57 -5.58
N LEU A 208 -3.85 0.32 -6.65
CA LEU A 208 -3.44 -0.62 -7.70
C LEU A 208 -2.19 -0.14 -8.44
N ASP A 209 -2.20 1.12 -8.88
CA ASP A 209 -1.07 1.74 -9.58
C ASP A 209 0.20 1.72 -8.72
N PHE A 210 0.06 2.02 -7.43
CA PHE A 210 1.17 2.05 -6.50
C PHE A 210 1.70 0.65 -6.21
N THR A 211 0.83 -0.33 -6.04
CA THR A 211 1.26 -1.72 -5.78
C THR A 211 2.09 -2.25 -6.94
N ARG A 212 1.66 -1.97 -8.19
CA ARG A 212 2.40 -2.34 -9.40
C ARG A 212 3.77 -1.65 -9.47
N GLU A 213 3.82 -0.37 -9.13
CA GLU A 213 5.07 0.39 -9.11
C GLU A 213 6.03 -0.07 -8.01
N LEU A 214 5.52 -0.35 -6.79
CA LEU A 214 6.31 -0.93 -5.70
C LEU A 214 6.87 -2.29 -6.09
N LEU A 215 6.03 -3.15 -6.68
CA LEU A 215 6.46 -4.45 -7.20
C LEU A 215 7.59 -4.29 -8.23
N HIS A 216 7.41 -3.40 -9.22
CA HIS A 216 8.41 -3.15 -10.24
C HIS A 216 9.74 -2.65 -9.66
N ILE A 217 9.68 -1.67 -8.74
CA ILE A 217 10.87 -1.15 -8.07
C ILE A 217 11.56 -2.25 -7.26
N PHE A 218 10.79 -3.02 -6.49
CA PHE A 218 11.33 -4.08 -5.64
C PHE A 218 12.03 -5.17 -6.48
N ASP A 219 11.39 -5.61 -7.57
CA ASP A 219 11.98 -6.55 -8.53
C ASP A 219 13.34 -6.05 -9.02
N LYS A 220 13.43 -4.79 -9.46
CA LYS A 220 14.69 -4.20 -9.95
C LYS A 220 15.78 -4.14 -8.89
N ILE A 221 15.40 -3.87 -7.65
CA ILE A 221 16.35 -3.83 -6.53
C ILE A 221 16.90 -5.22 -6.24
N ILE A 222 16.03 -6.23 -6.10
CA ILE A 222 16.49 -7.59 -5.75
C ILE A 222 17.23 -8.29 -6.90
N GLU A 223 16.96 -7.91 -8.15
CA GLU A 223 17.66 -8.38 -9.35
C GLU A 223 19.05 -7.74 -9.52
N HIS A 224 19.30 -6.59 -8.89
CA HIS A 224 20.58 -5.90 -9.01
C HIS A 224 21.72 -6.76 -8.44
N GLN A 225 22.83 -6.86 -9.18
CA GLN A 225 23.91 -7.81 -8.89
C GLN A 225 24.45 -7.73 -7.44
N SER A 226 24.60 -6.52 -6.90
CA SER A 226 25.10 -6.30 -5.53
C SER A 226 24.19 -6.86 -4.43
N ILE A 227 22.90 -7.00 -4.72
CA ILE A 227 21.87 -7.50 -3.80
C ILE A 227 21.59 -8.97 -4.09
N ALA A 228 21.47 -9.33 -5.38
CA ALA A 228 21.28 -10.71 -5.82
C ALA A 228 22.43 -11.64 -5.37
N SER A 229 23.67 -11.15 -5.41
CA SER A 229 24.86 -11.91 -4.98
C SER A 229 24.93 -12.17 -3.48
N LYS A 230 24.17 -11.44 -2.65
CA LYS A 230 24.11 -11.71 -1.21
C LYS A 230 23.53 -13.09 -0.98
N ARG A 231 24.23 -13.92 -0.20
CA ARG A 231 23.75 -15.27 0.14
C ARG A 231 22.40 -15.20 0.84
N TYR A 232 22.30 -14.33 1.83
CA TYR A 232 21.16 -14.25 2.72
C TYR A 232 21.03 -12.84 3.33
N ILE A 233 19.82 -12.33 3.45
CA ILE A 233 19.50 -11.06 4.13
C ILE A 233 18.46 -11.38 5.20
N TYR A 234 18.88 -11.44 6.47
CA TYR A 234 18.05 -11.91 7.56
C TYR A 234 16.88 -10.97 7.85
N ASP A 235 15.68 -11.54 7.91
CA ASP A 235 14.48 -10.89 8.44
C ASP A 235 14.06 -11.59 9.73
N SER A 236 14.00 -10.84 10.82
CA SER A 236 13.60 -11.37 12.13
C SER A 236 12.09 -11.51 12.33
N THR A 237 11.28 -11.03 11.38
CA THR A 237 9.82 -11.02 11.48
C THR A 237 9.17 -12.26 10.86
N GLU A 238 9.98 -13.15 10.29
CA GLU A 238 9.61 -14.39 9.58
C GLU A 238 10.32 -15.61 10.19
#